data_AF-A0A2S9JT67-F1
#
_entry.id   AF-A0A2S9JT67-F1
#
_cell.length_a   1.000
_cell.length_b   1.000
_cell.length_c   1.000
_cell.angle_alpha   90.00
_cell.angle_beta   90.00
_cell.angle_gamma   90.00
#
_symmetry.space_group_name_H-M   'P 1'
#
loop_
_entity.id
_entity.type
_entity.pdbx_description
1 polymer ?
#
loop_
_entity_poly.entity_id
_entity_poly.type
_entity_poly.pdbx_seq_one_letter_code
_entity_poly.pdbx_strand_id
1 'polypeptide(L)'
;MVSCNKDTMRPFGAGDQIKMRVNVKGGIVADSNKPNNNQRASVGRSKATSSVNQQQTIDLGDGLRLVATLVPQQEAAPVQLKQSGEKGLKALAQPVRNDLPIGTKYRLLVYNATGQEVYRTDEEVTSTSSAYEEFALEVNDPDNPGIFTFIAYSAGTADIPELEGTTLDEFYVTIAEDYDKFMHFVETKTFSGSPDNIYELDVVLWNKLSEITTIVDATNVGLDALRNVSGAYFESASHDVGNRATVKILDGEMTYLGTAVDKSIVFNSNDFPGTAVASQPTVLVHDAASDVTLKLGNLEIFYNGQTFSKSGETTIPVTPGVKYDLYLEIKAWCLKDISDTEFSQESDGGPGSLTSNFTFLTTAGESLVLNIAELDNSFNMVINGTPLATKEIEFQTNTDIDHTARFMSNPRNHGEGTNAQIYNMTGTKTAPVIRVTINTNGSVTMQAKRTQTGSLQTMQLYNGASWNPVIWYTDGRPNEVTVSQYQTGKTIMRFYIDGGVAKVECGEE
;
A
#
# COMPACT_ATOMS: atom_id res chain seq x y z
N MET A 1 26.49 32.81 -40.33
CA MET A 1 27.39 33.63 -39.49
C MET A 1 26.63 34.89 -39.11
N VAL A 2 25.98 34.87 -37.96
CA VAL A 2 25.34 36.07 -37.37
C VAL A 2 26.21 36.43 -36.17
N SER A 3 26.62 37.69 -36.16
CA SER A 3 27.65 38.29 -35.32
C SER A 3 27.21 38.38 -33.86
N CYS A 4 28.06 37.92 -32.93
CA CYS A 4 27.99 38.29 -31.52
C CYS A 4 28.22 39.80 -31.39
N ASN A 5 27.15 40.58 -31.26
CA ASN A 5 27.25 41.91 -30.65
C ASN A 5 27.14 41.73 -29.14
N LYS A 6 28.25 41.97 -28.44
CA LYS A 6 28.20 42.49 -27.08
C LYS A 6 27.47 43.81 -27.17
N ASP A 7 26.18 43.80 -26.88
CA ASP A 7 25.42 45.03 -26.91
C ASP A 7 25.90 45.97 -25.82
N THR A 8 26.10 47.18 -26.28
CA THR A 8 26.60 48.31 -25.53
C THR A 8 25.53 48.72 -24.52
N MET A 9 25.88 48.74 -23.23
CA MET A 9 25.07 49.41 -22.21
C MET A 9 24.84 50.84 -22.68
N ARG A 10 23.59 51.16 -23.07
CA ARG A 10 23.18 52.56 -23.25
C ARG A 10 23.43 53.29 -21.91
N PRO A 11 23.94 54.53 -21.92
CA PRO A 11 24.06 55.30 -20.69
C PRO A 11 22.66 55.49 -20.08
N PHE A 12 22.49 54.92 -18.89
CA PHE A 12 21.27 54.90 -18.09
C PHE A 12 20.71 56.32 -17.91
N GLY A 13 19.52 56.57 -18.47
CA GLY A 13 18.79 57.82 -18.32
C GLY A 13 18.12 57.92 -16.95
N ALA A 14 17.93 59.15 -16.46
CA ALA A 14 17.35 59.47 -15.17
C ALA A 14 15.82 59.21 -15.11
N GLY A 15 15.44 57.93 -15.07
CA GLY A 15 14.11 57.46 -14.65
C GLY A 15 14.14 56.94 -13.21
N ASP A 16 12.96 56.86 -12.57
CA ASP A 16 12.83 56.17 -11.27
C ASP A 16 13.13 54.68 -11.48
N GLN A 17 14.33 54.23 -11.11
CA GLN A 17 14.75 52.83 -11.29
C GLN A 17 14.69 52.08 -9.98
N ILE A 18 14.01 50.94 -9.93
CA ILE A 18 14.05 50.06 -8.75
C ILE A 18 15.14 49.00 -8.90
N LYS A 19 15.76 48.62 -7.79
CA LYS A 19 16.70 47.48 -7.75
C LYS A 19 15.93 46.21 -7.41
N MET A 20 16.10 45.18 -8.21
CA MET A 20 15.53 43.85 -7.99
C MET A 20 16.62 42.92 -7.49
N ARG A 21 16.27 42.04 -6.56
CA ARG A 21 17.08 40.91 -6.13
C ARG A 21 16.24 39.65 -6.25
N VAL A 22 16.71 38.67 -7.03
CA VAL A 22 15.95 37.44 -7.29
C VAL A 22 16.60 36.22 -6.66
N ASN A 23 15.81 35.48 -5.88
CA ASN A 23 16.22 34.22 -5.25
C ASN A 23 15.54 33.04 -5.95
N VAL A 24 16.29 32.20 -6.64
CA VAL A 24 15.73 31.04 -7.36
C VAL A 24 15.88 29.76 -6.55
N LYS A 25 14.78 29.00 -6.39
CA LYS A 25 14.69 27.78 -5.57
C LYS A 25 13.90 26.69 -6.29
N GLY A 26 14.09 25.43 -5.89
CA GLY A 26 13.28 24.30 -6.38
C GLY A 26 12.07 24.04 -5.49
N GLY A 27 10.94 23.65 -6.08
CA GLY A 27 9.75 23.22 -5.36
C GLY A 27 9.19 21.89 -5.86
N ILE A 28 8.62 21.09 -4.96
CA ILE A 28 7.87 19.86 -5.29
C ILE A 28 6.37 20.18 -5.17
N VAL A 29 5.60 19.95 -6.24
CA VAL A 29 4.15 20.18 -6.22
C VAL A 29 3.53 19.33 -5.10
N ALA A 30 2.79 19.98 -4.20
CA ALA A 30 2.10 19.28 -3.12
C ALA A 30 0.81 18.66 -3.66
N ASP A 31 0.61 17.35 -3.44
CA ASP A 31 -0.66 16.71 -3.75
C ASP A 31 -1.75 17.19 -2.79
N SER A 32 -2.89 17.62 -3.36
CA SER A 32 -4.07 18.07 -2.62
C SER A 32 -4.93 16.91 -2.10
N ASN A 33 -4.73 15.68 -2.61
CA ASN A 33 -5.43 14.46 -2.22
C ASN A 33 -4.79 13.74 -1.01
N LYS A 34 -4.53 14.49 0.07
CA LYS A 34 -3.89 13.93 1.29
C LYS A 34 -4.83 12.99 2.06
N PRO A 35 -4.37 11.80 2.51
CA PRO A 35 -4.84 11.23 3.77
C PRO A 35 -4.36 12.12 4.91
N ASN A 36 -5.30 12.69 5.66
CA ASN A 36 -5.00 13.62 6.74
C ASN A 36 -4.50 12.84 7.97
N ASN A 37 -3.19 12.54 8.05
CA ASN A 37 -2.60 11.77 9.16
C ASN A 37 -2.55 12.52 10.51
N ASN A 38 -3.24 13.66 10.63
CA ASN A 38 -3.39 14.43 11.86
C ASN A 38 -4.79 14.38 12.48
N GLN A 39 -5.64 13.41 12.11
CA GLN A 39 -6.86 13.16 12.88
C GLN A 39 -6.54 12.41 14.18
N ARG A 40 -6.11 13.16 15.20
CA ARG A 40 -6.46 12.79 16.57
C ARG A 40 -7.97 12.75 16.64
N ALA A 41 -8.51 11.60 17.01
CA ALA A 41 -9.93 11.40 17.25
C ALA A 41 -10.50 12.56 18.10
N SER A 42 -11.28 13.43 17.46
CA SER A 42 -12.22 14.28 18.17
C SER A 42 -13.60 13.76 17.83
N VAL A 43 -14.29 13.33 18.88
CA VAL A 43 -15.65 12.79 18.82
C VAL A 43 -16.56 13.95 18.45
N GLY A 44 -16.95 14.03 17.17
CA GLY A 44 -17.81 15.11 16.68
C GLY A 44 -18.23 14.89 15.25
N ARG A 45 -19.47 14.39 15.07
CA ARG A 45 -20.14 14.17 13.78
C ARG A 45 -19.87 15.28 12.77
N SER A 46 -19.18 14.94 11.69
CA SER A 46 -19.35 15.51 10.34
C SER A 46 -18.75 14.52 9.34
N LYS A 47 -19.61 13.87 8.54
CA LYS A 47 -19.20 12.99 7.44
C LYS A 47 -18.47 13.83 6.40
N ALA A 48 -17.14 13.76 6.39
CA ALA A 48 -16.33 14.16 5.24
C ALA A 48 -16.07 12.89 4.40
N THR A 49 -16.77 12.78 3.28
CA THR A 49 -16.52 11.78 2.24
C THR A 49 -15.43 12.30 1.30
N SER A 50 -14.21 11.81 1.44
CA SER A 50 -13.18 11.81 0.38
C SER A 50 -11.96 11.01 0.85
N SER A 51 -11.93 9.71 0.55
CA SER A 51 -10.71 8.90 0.56
C SER A 51 -10.59 8.26 -0.82
N VAL A 52 -9.85 8.89 -1.73
CA VAL A 52 -9.36 8.16 -2.90
C VAL A 52 -8.31 7.20 -2.34
N ASN A 53 -8.65 5.91 -2.29
CA ASN A 53 -7.72 4.88 -1.83
C ASN A 53 -6.52 4.87 -2.77
N GLN A 54 -5.37 5.39 -2.32
CA GLN A 54 -4.07 5.24 -3.01
C GLN A 54 -3.50 3.81 -2.89
N GLN A 55 -4.33 2.86 -2.47
CA GLN A 55 -3.97 1.47 -2.28
C GLN A 55 -4.84 0.58 -3.18
N GLN A 56 -4.19 -0.29 -3.96
CA GLN A 56 -4.84 -1.32 -4.76
C GLN A 56 -4.28 -2.70 -4.40
N THR A 57 -5.12 -3.73 -4.48
CA THR A 57 -4.69 -5.12 -4.26
C THR A 57 -4.92 -5.92 -5.52
N ILE A 58 -3.87 -6.59 -6.00
CA ILE A 58 -3.88 -7.47 -7.16
C ILE A 58 -3.66 -8.89 -6.65
N ASP A 59 -4.56 -9.82 -7.00
CA ASP A 59 -4.34 -11.23 -6.74
C ASP A 59 -3.36 -11.79 -7.78
N LEU A 60 -2.23 -12.36 -7.33
CA LEU A 60 -1.24 -12.98 -8.20
C LEU A 60 -1.46 -14.51 -8.31
N GLY A 61 -2.41 -15.07 -7.55
CA GLY A 61 -2.63 -16.51 -7.43
C GLY A 61 -1.55 -17.21 -6.58
N ASP A 62 -1.69 -18.53 -6.39
CA ASP A 62 -0.79 -19.37 -5.57
C ASP A 62 -0.58 -18.88 -4.13
N GLY A 63 -1.57 -18.15 -3.60
CA GLY A 63 -1.49 -17.57 -2.25
C GLY A 63 -0.61 -16.33 -2.16
N LEU A 64 -0.26 -15.72 -3.30
CA LEU A 64 0.44 -14.44 -3.39
C LEU A 64 -0.52 -13.34 -3.83
N ARG A 65 -0.38 -12.17 -3.23
CA ARG A 65 -1.06 -10.94 -3.66
C ARG A 65 -0.09 -9.77 -3.62
N LEU A 66 -0.34 -8.78 -4.47
CA LEU A 66 0.40 -7.54 -4.51
C LEU A 66 -0.46 -6.42 -3.95
N VAL A 67 0.08 -5.64 -3.03
CA VAL A 67 -0.55 -4.44 -2.49
C VAL A 67 0.24 -3.24 -3.02
N ALA A 68 -0.32 -2.53 -3.99
CA ALA A 68 0.25 -1.31 -4.55
C ALA A 68 -0.19 -0.12 -3.71
N THR A 69 0.75 0.69 -3.22
CA THR A 69 0.51 1.92 -2.46
C THR A 69 1.32 3.06 -3.05
N LEU A 70 0.65 4.09 -3.56
CA LEU A 70 1.32 5.29 -4.07
C LEU A 70 1.45 6.33 -2.95
N VAL A 71 2.67 6.79 -2.69
CA VAL A 71 2.95 7.80 -1.66
C VAL A 71 3.61 9.00 -2.31
N PRO A 72 2.98 10.20 -2.27
CA PRO A 72 3.66 11.41 -2.72
C PRO A 72 4.83 11.70 -1.79
N GLN A 73 6.02 11.89 -2.35
CA GLN A 73 7.18 12.30 -1.57
C GLN A 73 6.89 13.67 -0.96
N GLN A 74 6.83 13.71 0.37
CA GLN A 74 6.73 14.94 1.11
C GLN A 74 8.12 15.42 1.51
N GLU A 75 8.31 16.74 1.50
CA GLU A 75 9.43 17.33 2.21
C GLU A 75 9.32 16.98 3.71
N ALA A 76 10.43 16.58 4.32
CA ALA A 76 10.49 16.45 5.76
C ALA A 76 10.12 17.80 6.39
N ALA A 77 9.08 17.82 7.25
CA ALA A 77 8.78 18.99 8.05
C ALA A 77 10.06 19.39 8.83
N PRO A 78 10.36 20.69 8.99
CA PRO A 78 11.51 21.10 9.76
C PRO A 78 11.40 20.48 11.15
N VAL A 79 12.41 19.68 11.52
CA VAL A 79 12.61 19.31 12.92
C VAL A 79 12.84 20.63 13.64
N GLN A 80 11.81 21.16 14.30
CA GLN A 80 11.99 22.23 15.26
C GLN A 80 12.87 21.64 16.36
N LEU A 81 14.16 21.94 16.31
CA LEU A 81 14.98 21.91 17.51
C LEU A 81 14.30 22.85 18.48
N LYS A 82 13.62 22.27 19.49
CA LYS A 82 13.10 23.02 20.62
C LYS A 82 14.28 23.67 21.32
N GLN A 83 14.63 24.89 20.93
CA GLN A 83 15.46 25.74 21.76
C GLN A 83 14.57 26.26 22.89
N SER A 84 14.79 25.70 24.08
CA SER A 84 14.27 26.24 25.33
C SER A 84 14.92 27.61 25.56
N GLY A 85 14.13 28.67 25.45
CA GLY A 85 14.57 30.03 25.78
C GLY A 85 13.36 30.95 25.87
N GLU A 86 13.08 31.42 27.07
CA GLU A 86 11.92 32.21 27.43
C GLU A 86 11.83 33.54 26.66
N LYS A 87 10.59 33.92 26.31
CA LYS A 87 10.14 35.25 25.86
C LYS A 87 10.87 35.85 24.64
N GLY A 88 10.28 35.66 23.45
CA GLY A 88 10.53 36.58 22.33
C GLY A 88 10.05 36.05 20.99
N LEU A 89 9.08 36.77 20.41
CA LEU A 89 8.71 36.79 18.98
C LEU A 89 8.28 35.46 18.35
N LYS A 90 6.98 35.36 18.01
CA LYS A 90 6.50 34.38 17.03
C LYS A 90 7.20 34.67 15.70
N ALA A 91 8.25 33.92 15.39
CA ALA A 91 8.74 33.84 14.02
C ALA A 91 7.60 33.27 13.18
N LEU A 92 7.13 34.05 12.20
CA LEU A 92 6.33 33.54 11.10
C LEU A 92 7.03 32.30 10.57
N ALA A 93 6.30 31.20 10.40
CA ALA A 93 6.84 29.98 9.81
C ALA A 93 7.43 30.34 8.44
N GLN A 94 8.76 30.37 8.34
CA GLN A 94 9.45 30.50 7.08
C GLN A 94 9.13 29.22 6.28
N PRO A 95 8.66 29.31 5.03
CA PRO A 95 8.49 28.15 4.18
C PRO A 95 9.84 27.43 4.03
N VAL A 96 9.81 26.09 3.97
CA VAL A 96 10.99 25.25 3.72
C VAL A 96 11.63 25.72 2.41
N ARG A 97 12.93 26.01 2.45
CA ARG A 97 13.73 26.52 1.31
C ARG A 97 14.62 25.39 0.83
N ASN A 98 14.40 24.88 -0.38
CA ASN A 98 15.31 23.96 -1.05
C ASN A 98 16.10 24.73 -2.10
N ASP A 99 17.40 24.90 -1.86
CA ASP A 99 18.31 25.46 -2.86
C ASP A 99 18.28 24.57 -4.10
N LEU A 100 18.37 25.18 -5.29
CA LEU A 100 18.50 24.41 -6.52
C LEU A 100 19.78 23.56 -6.46
N PRO A 101 19.75 22.30 -6.94
CA PRO A 101 20.95 21.46 -6.99
C PRO A 101 22.08 22.11 -7.80
N ILE A 102 23.33 21.91 -7.37
CA ILE A 102 24.52 22.34 -8.13
C ILE A 102 24.49 21.74 -9.54
N GLY A 103 24.84 22.54 -10.55
CA GLY A 103 24.79 22.23 -11.97
C GLY A 103 23.41 22.46 -12.61
N THR A 104 22.40 22.89 -11.84
CA THR A 104 21.10 23.27 -12.41
C THR A 104 21.28 24.52 -13.26
N LYS A 105 20.84 24.47 -14.52
CA LYS A 105 20.84 25.60 -15.45
C LYS A 105 19.43 26.17 -15.56
N TYR A 106 19.29 27.49 -15.49
CA TYR A 106 17.99 28.15 -15.60
C TYR A 106 18.08 29.46 -16.39
N ARG A 107 16.95 29.85 -16.98
CA ARG A 107 16.78 31.17 -17.60
C ARG A 107 15.76 31.98 -16.81
N LEU A 108 16.07 33.26 -16.59
CA LEU A 108 15.14 34.25 -16.04
C LEU A 108 14.87 35.32 -17.10
N LEU A 109 13.59 35.58 -17.33
CA LEU A 109 13.09 36.59 -18.26
C LEU A 109 12.18 37.56 -17.52
N VAL A 110 12.25 38.83 -17.89
CA VAL A 110 11.33 39.85 -17.38
C VAL A 110 10.75 40.62 -18.55
N TYR A 111 9.42 40.69 -18.58
CA TYR A 111 8.66 41.44 -19.57
C TYR A 111 7.93 42.60 -18.89
N ASN A 112 7.84 43.74 -19.56
CA ASN A 112 7.01 44.86 -19.10
C ASN A 112 5.53 44.67 -19.46
N ALA A 113 4.70 45.65 -19.08
CA ALA A 113 3.25 45.64 -19.33
C ALA A 113 2.85 45.54 -20.82
N THR A 114 3.71 45.95 -21.75
CA THR A 114 3.45 45.91 -23.20
C THR A 114 3.89 44.60 -23.84
N GLY A 115 4.47 43.67 -23.06
CA GLY A 115 4.99 42.39 -23.55
C GLY A 115 6.41 42.48 -24.13
N GLN A 116 7.11 43.60 -23.94
CA GLN A 116 8.51 43.74 -24.36
C GLN A 116 9.45 43.15 -23.30
N GLU A 117 10.43 42.37 -23.75
CA GLU A 117 11.52 41.86 -22.89
C GLU A 117 12.41 43.02 -22.42
N VAL A 118 12.57 43.15 -21.10
CA VAL A 118 13.40 44.17 -20.45
C VAL A 118 14.59 43.57 -19.71
N TYR A 119 14.59 42.27 -19.45
CA TYR A 119 15.71 41.55 -18.83
C TYR A 119 15.74 40.08 -19.24
N ARG A 120 16.95 39.54 -19.40
CA ARG A 120 17.24 38.13 -19.65
C ARG A 120 18.57 37.75 -19.02
N THR A 121 18.60 36.62 -18.31
CA THR A 121 19.82 35.95 -17.87
C THR A 121 19.73 34.45 -18.07
N ASP A 122 20.89 33.82 -18.24
CA ASP A 122 21.08 32.36 -18.26
C ASP A 122 22.15 32.02 -17.24
N GLU A 123 21.82 31.19 -16.27
CA GLU A 123 22.68 30.94 -15.11
C GLU A 123 22.82 29.45 -14.83
N GLU A 124 23.99 29.08 -14.30
CA GLU A 124 24.27 27.74 -13.77
C GLU A 124 24.57 27.82 -12.27
N VAL A 125 23.87 27.00 -11.49
CA VAL A 125 24.05 26.95 -10.05
C VAL A 125 25.40 26.32 -9.73
N THR A 126 26.32 27.12 -9.16
CA THR A 126 27.61 26.65 -8.66
C THR A 126 27.64 26.66 -7.13
N SER A 127 28.71 26.13 -6.54
CA SER A 127 28.92 26.19 -5.08
C SER A 127 29.08 27.62 -4.53
N THR A 128 29.26 28.63 -5.40
CA THR A 128 29.48 30.04 -5.02
C THR A 128 28.44 31.02 -5.60
N SER A 129 27.58 30.58 -6.54
CA SER A 129 26.62 31.43 -7.26
C SER A 129 25.16 31.22 -6.84
N SER A 130 24.89 30.59 -5.70
CA SER A 130 23.52 30.36 -5.26
C SER A 130 22.83 31.68 -4.85
N ALA A 131 22.03 32.19 -5.78
CA ALA A 131 20.71 32.78 -5.55
C ALA A 131 20.56 34.31 -5.47
N TYR A 132 21.47 35.14 -6.00
CA TYR A 132 21.20 36.58 -6.07
C TYR A 132 21.67 37.20 -7.38
N GLU A 133 20.73 37.43 -8.28
CA GLU A 133 20.94 38.41 -9.35
C GLU A 133 20.35 39.76 -8.96
N GLU A 134 21.18 40.81 -9.05
CA GLU A 134 20.74 42.19 -8.92
C GLU A 134 20.67 42.87 -10.29
N PHE A 135 19.49 43.35 -10.65
CA PHE A 135 19.27 44.14 -11.86
C PHE A 135 18.31 45.30 -11.59
N ALA A 136 18.36 46.32 -12.44
CA ALA A 136 17.50 47.49 -12.33
C ALA A 136 16.31 47.37 -13.30
N LEU A 137 15.14 47.78 -12.84
CA LEU A 137 13.93 47.91 -13.67
C LEU A 137 13.47 49.36 -13.68
N GLU A 138 13.12 49.87 -14.86
CA GLU A 138 12.57 51.22 -15.02
C GLU A 138 11.09 51.24 -14.64
N VAL A 139 10.75 51.95 -13.57
CA VAL A 139 9.37 52.19 -13.14
C VAL A 139 8.97 53.63 -13.47
N ASN A 140 7.70 53.86 -13.75
CA ASN A 140 7.14 55.17 -14.14
C ASN A 140 7.50 55.64 -15.57
N ASP A 141 7.63 54.70 -16.51
CA ASP A 141 7.56 55.01 -17.95
C ASP A 141 6.08 55.19 -18.35
N PRO A 142 5.69 56.21 -19.14
CA PRO A 142 4.34 56.34 -19.69
C PRO A 142 3.77 55.04 -20.30
N ASP A 143 4.64 54.18 -20.85
CA ASP A 143 4.28 52.89 -21.43
C ASP A 143 4.41 51.70 -20.45
N ASN A 144 4.98 51.90 -19.25
CA ASN A 144 5.13 50.88 -18.21
C ASN A 144 4.76 51.42 -16.81
N PRO A 145 3.51 51.17 -16.34
CA PRO A 145 3.04 51.61 -15.02
C PRO A 145 3.64 50.79 -13.85
N GLY A 146 4.86 50.28 -14.01
CA GLY A 146 5.57 49.45 -13.03
C GLY A 146 5.06 48.01 -12.96
N ILE A 147 4.42 47.50 -14.01
CA ILE A 147 3.91 46.12 -14.07
C ILE A 147 4.91 45.27 -14.86
N PHE A 148 5.37 44.18 -14.24
CA PHE A 148 6.31 43.26 -14.86
C PHE A 148 5.89 41.81 -14.67
N THR A 149 6.10 41.00 -15.69
CA THR A 149 5.93 39.55 -15.65
C THR A 149 7.30 38.89 -15.60
N PHE A 150 7.57 38.17 -14.51
CA PHE A 150 8.77 37.39 -14.29
C PHE A 150 8.50 35.96 -14.70
N ILE A 151 9.37 35.41 -15.55
CA ILE A 151 9.28 34.03 -16.02
C ILE A 151 10.62 33.37 -15.78
N ALA A 152 10.62 32.20 -15.17
CA ALA A 152 11.82 31.39 -15.05
C ALA A 152 11.54 29.94 -15.42
N TYR A 153 12.50 29.29 -16.06
CA TYR A 153 12.38 27.87 -16.39
C TYR A 153 13.73 27.17 -16.43
N SER A 154 13.71 25.84 -16.28
CA SER A 154 14.91 25.01 -16.21
C SER A 154 14.60 23.56 -16.63
N ALA A 155 15.52 22.94 -17.36
CA ALA A 155 15.52 21.50 -17.65
C ALA A 155 16.42 20.70 -16.66
N GLY A 156 16.63 21.24 -15.46
CA GLY A 156 17.57 20.67 -14.48
C GLY A 156 19.02 20.93 -14.89
N THR A 157 19.82 19.86 -15.02
CA THR A 157 21.23 19.93 -15.43
C THR A 157 21.43 19.89 -16.94
N ALA A 158 20.38 19.60 -17.70
CA ALA A 158 20.40 19.65 -19.16
C ALA A 158 20.54 21.11 -19.64
N ASP A 159 20.90 21.28 -20.91
CA ASP A 159 20.99 22.61 -21.50
C ASP A 159 19.64 23.33 -21.48
N ILE A 160 19.68 24.66 -21.32
CA ILE A 160 18.48 25.49 -21.21
C ILE A 160 17.71 25.40 -22.52
N PRO A 161 16.42 25.02 -22.50
CA PRO A 161 15.59 24.96 -23.70
C PRO A 161 15.51 26.31 -24.42
N GLU A 162 15.62 26.28 -25.75
CA GLU A 162 15.43 27.47 -26.57
C GLU A 162 13.97 27.96 -26.47
N LEU A 163 13.82 29.29 -26.45
CA LEU A 163 12.51 29.93 -26.44
C LEU A 163 12.03 30.08 -27.88
N GLU A 164 10.88 29.49 -28.19
CA GLU A 164 10.26 29.52 -29.51
C GLU A 164 9.00 30.40 -29.50
N GLY A 165 8.65 31.00 -30.64
CA GLY A 165 7.52 31.91 -30.81
C GLY A 165 7.95 33.34 -31.17
N THR A 166 6.98 34.25 -31.31
CA THR A 166 7.27 35.65 -31.72
C THR A 166 6.81 36.70 -30.74
N THR A 167 5.82 36.38 -29.92
CA THR A 167 5.24 37.28 -28.91
C THR A 167 5.15 36.57 -27.56
N LEU A 168 5.05 37.34 -26.47
CA LEU A 168 4.98 36.80 -25.10
C LEU A 168 3.85 35.77 -24.93
N ASP A 169 2.69 36.03 -25.55
CA ASP A 169 1.51 35.15 -25.48
C ASP A 169 1.66 33.85 -26.29
N GLU A 170 2.62 33.81 -27.22
CA GLU A 170 2.90 32.65 -28.07
C GLU A 170 4.13 31.88 -27.61
N PHE A 171 4.94 32.44 -26.71
CA PHE A 171 6.20 31.84 -26.36
C PHE A 171 6.02 30.50 -25.66
N TYR A 172 6.77 29.50 -26.14
CA TYR A 172 6.83 28.17 -25.57
C TYR A 172 8.25 27.64 -25.59
N VAL A 173 8.48 26.60 -24.82
CA VAL A 173 9.70 25.79 -24.85
C VAL A 173 9.36 24.34 -25.08
N THR A 174 10.26 23.64 -25.75
CA THR A 174 10.06 22.24 -26.11
C THR A 174 10.75 21.32 -25.11
N ILE A 175 10.04 20.33 -24.59
CA ILE A 175 10.57 19.26 -23.74
C ILE A 175 11.10 18.15 -24.65
N ALA A 176 12.42 18.12 -24.87
CA ALA A 176 13.09 17.06 -25.64
C ALA A 176 13.07 15.71 -24.91
N GLU A 177 13.41 14.62 -25.58
CA GLU A 177 13.41 13.25 -25.02
C GLU A 177 14.35 13.07 -23.81
N ASP A 178 15.45 13.82 -23.72
CA ASP A 178 16.49 13.73 -22.69
C ASP A 178 16.21 14.54 -21.42
N TYR A 179 15.18 15.38 -21.42
CA TYR A 179 14.86 16.25 -20.27
C TYR A 179 14.10 15.54 -19.15
N ASP A 180 14.80 14.84 -18.27
CA ASP A 180 14.15 14.14 -17.14
C ASP A 180 13.53 15.08 -16.09
N LYS A 181 13.69 16.39 -16.23
CA LYS A 181 13.05 17.42 -15.41
C LYS A 181 12.66 18.61 -16.27
N PHE A 182 11.55 19.25 -15.94
CA PHE A 182 11.22 20.57 -16.47
C PHE A 182 10.51 21.37 -15.40
N MET A 183 11.10 22.49 -15.00
CA MET A 183 10.57 23.35 -13.97
C MET A 183 10.22 24.72 -14.52
N HIS A 184 9.15 25.32 -14.01
CA HIS A 184 8.62 26.59 -14.51
C HIS A 184 8.07 27.46 -13.37
N PHE A 185 8.22 28.77 -13.55
CA PHE A 185 7.69 29.82 -12.69
C PHE A 185 7.19 30.96 -13.56
N VAL A 186 6.04 31.52 -13.18
CA VAL A 186 5.54 32.79 -13.71
C VAL A 186 4.88 33.58 -12.59
N GLU A 187 5.19 34.87 -12.50
CA GLU A 187 4.51 35.80 -11.60
C GLU A 187 4.49 37.21 -12.20
N THR A 188 3.32 37.84 -12.23
CA THR A 188 3.19 39.26 -12.60
C THR A 188 3.10 40.09 -11.32
N LYS A 189 3.97 41.10 -11.20
CA LYS A 189 3.97 42.04 -10.08
C LYS A 189 3.86 43.47 -10.54
N THR A 190 3.21 44.27 -9.70
CA THR A 190 3.20 45.72 -9.80
C THR A 190 4.13 46.29 -8.74
N PHE A 191 5.05 47.15 -9.15
CA PHE A 191 5.91 47.91 -8.26
C PHE A 191 5.56 49.39 -8.34
N SER A 192 5.69 50.06 -7.19
CA SER A 192 5.55 51.50 -7.08
C SER A 192 6.65 52.00 -6.17
N GLY A 193 7.53 52.91 -6.58
CA GLY A 193 8.47 53.49 -5.63
C GLY A 193 9.70 54.22 -6.18
N SER A 194 10.40 54.82 -5.22
CA SER A 194 11.62 55.62 -5.31
C SER A 194 12.85 54.78 -5.67
N PRO A 195 13.86 55.35 -6.34
CA PRO A 195 15.05 54.63 -6.81
C PRO A 195 15.97 54.00 -5.75
N ASP A 196 15.71 54.23 -4.46
CA ASP A 196 16.51 53.72 -3.35
C ASP A 196 16.04 52.36 -2.80
N ASN A 197 14.88 51.86 -3.22
CA ASN A 197 14.32 50.61 -2.71
C ASN A 197 14.88 49.39 -3.46
N ILE A 198 15.33 48.38 -2.69
CA ILE A 198 15.63 47.03 -3.20
C ILE A 198 14.40 46.16 -2.96
N TYR A 199 13.85 45.57 -4.02
CA TYR A 199 12.76 44.62 -3.97
C TYR A 199 13.29 43.19 -4.11
N GLU A 200 12.89 42.32 -3.20
CA GLU A 200 13.26 40.90 -3.23
C GLU A 200 12.10 40.07 -3.83
N LEU A 201 12.43 39.21 -4.78
CA LEU A 201 11.51 38.25 -5.39
C LEU A 201 12.04 36.82 -5.16
N ASP A 202 11.22 35.99 -4.52
CA ASP A 202 11.47 34.55 -4.45
C ASP A 202 10.84 33.87 -5.68
N VAL A 203 11.68 33.34 -6.56
CA VAL A 203 11.30 32.50 -7.70
C VAL A 203 11.36 31.04 -7.27
N VAL A 204 10.21 30.36 -7.30
CA VAL A 204 10.14 28.93 -6.98
C VAL A 204 9.83 28.18 -8.27
N LEU A 205 10.83 27.46 -8.77
CA LEU A 205 10.73 26.61 -9.94
C LEU A 205 10.02 25.30 -9.56
N TRP A 206 8.78 25.15 -10.01
CA TRP A 206 7.97 23.96 -9.77
C TRP A 206 8.14 22.96 -10.90
N ASN A 207 8.44 21.70 -10.56
CA ASN A 207 8.53 20.64 -11.56
C ASN A 207 7.17 20.37 -12.20
N LYS A 208 7.14 20.29 -13.53
CA LYS A 208 5.94 19.99 -14.33
C LYS A 208 5.82 18.51 -14.66
N LEU A 209 6.93 17.76 -14.58
CA LEU A 209 6.96 16.32 -14.85
C LEU A 209 6.77 15.52 -13.56
N SER A 210 6.02 14.42 -13.65
CA SER A 210 5.89 13.47 -12.53
C SER A 210 7.06 12.50 -12.52
N GLU A 211 7.49 12.07 -11.35
CA GLU A 211 8.58 11.11 -11.18
C GLU A 211 8.14 10.04 -10.20
N ILE A 212 8.27 8.76 -10.59
CA ILE A 212 7.87 7.63 -9.74
C ILE A 212 9.08 6.72 -9.52
N THR A 213 9.43 6.50 -8.26
CA THR A 213 10.35 5.43 -7.87
C THR A 213 9.53 4.22 -7.42
N THR A 214 9.67 3.09 -8.11
CA THR A 214 8.91 1.88 -7.79
C THR A 214 9.73 0.98 -6.88
N ILE A 215 9.14 0.54 -5.78
CA ILE A 215 9.77 -0.32 -4.78
C ILE A 215 8.97 -1.61 -4.72
N VAL A 216 9.60 -2.74 -5.01
CA VAL A 216 8.99 -4.08 -4.85
C VAL A 216 9.52 -4.68 -3.56
N ASP A 217 8.63 -5.02 -2.64
CA ASP A 217 8.97 -5.51 -1.31
C ASP A 217 8.36 -6.91 -1.07
N ALA A 218 9.22 -7.91 -0.92
CA ALA A 218 8.87 -9.30 -0.61
C ALA A 218 9.27 -9.70 0.82
N THR A 219 9.54 -8.75 1.71
CA THR A 219 9.99 -9.02 3.08
C THR A 219 9.01 -9.93 3.83
N ASN A 220 7.70 -9.76 3.61
CA ASN A 220 6.67 -10.60 4.22
C ASN A 220 6.60 -12.02 3.63
N VAL A 221 7.27 -12.30 2.51
CA VAL A 221 7.32 -13.65 1.91
C VAL A 221 8.48 -14.45 2.50
N GLY A 222 9.64 -13.81 2.68
CA GLY A 222 10.83 -14.43 3.26
C GLY A 222 12.13 -13.79 2.78
N LEU A 223 13.24 -14.17 3.41
CA LEU A 223 14.58 -13.78 2.98
C LEU A 223 14.87 -14.32 1.57
N ASP A 224 15.47 -13.49 0.72
CA ASP A 224 15.81 -13.80 -0.67
C ASP A 224 14.62 -14.28 -1.53
N ALA A 225 13.38 -13.95 -1.12
CA ALA A 225 12.17 -14.37 -1.82
C ALA A 225 12.07 -13.74 -3.22
N LEU A 226 12.53 -12.51 -3.40
CA LEU A 226 12.47 -11.83 -4.70
C LEU A 226 13.65 -12.28 -5.57
N ARG A 227 13.36 -12.92 -6.70
CA ARG A 227 14.39 -13.51 -7.60
C ARG A 227 14.62 -12.69 -8.86
N ASN A 228 13.60 -12.01 -9.37
CA ASN A 228 13.70 -11.16 -10.55
C ASN A 228 12.48 -10.26 -10.67
N VAL A 229 12.67 -9.06 -11.21
CA VAL A 229 11.61 -8.19 -11.71
C VAL A 229 12.03 -7.67 -13.07
N SER A 230 11.32 -8.04 -14.13
CA SER A 230 11.62 -7.62 -15.49
C SER A 230 10.37 -7.31 -16.31
N GLY A 231 10.53 -6.47 -17.34
CA GLY A 231 9.44 -6.08 -18.24
C GLY A 231 8.33 -5.27 -17.56
N ALA A 232 8.62 -4.59 -16.46
CA ALA A 232 7.68 -3.66 -15.83
C ALA A 232 7.67 -2.32 -16.57
N TYR A 233 6.49 -1.73 -16.77
CA TYR A 233 6.33 -0.44 -17.44
C TYR A 233 5.05 0.27 -17.03
N PHE A 234 5.03 1.59 -17.20
CA PHE A 234 3.81 2.39 -17.19
C PHE A 234 3.29 2.53 -18.62
N GLU A 235 2.06 2.08 -18.86
CA GLU A 235 1.43 2.09 -20.18
C GLU A 235 1.07 3.52 -20.60
N SER A 236 1.43 3.90 -21.83
CA SER A 236 1.11 5.22 -22.40
C SER A 236 1.48 6.43 -21.51
N ALA A 237 2.51 6.30 -20.68
CA ALA A 237 2.84 7.28 -19.63
C ALA A 237 3.89 8.33 -20.05
N SER A 238 4.24 8.33 -21.34
CA SER A 238 5.10 9.32 -21.98
C SER A 238 4.65 9.50 -23.43
N HIS A 239 5.29 10.41 -24.15
CA HIS A 239 5.09 10.61 -25.57
C HIS A 239 6.40 10.40 -26.35
N ASP A 240 6.32 9.89 -27.58
CA ASP A 240 7.47 9.70 -28.49
C ASP A 240 7.51 10.73 -29.64
N VAL A 241 8.65 10.72 -30.34
CA VAL A 241 9.01 11.54 -31.52
C VAL A 241 9.81 12.82 -31.20
N GLY A 242 11.00 12.66 -30.60
CA GLY A 242 12.05 13.69 -30.46
C GLY A 242 11.75 14.77 -29.43
N ASN A 243 10.48 15.18 -29.34
CA ASN A 243 9.93 16.17 -28.44
C ASN A 243 8.67 15.59 -27.79
N ARG A 244 8.60 15.62 -26.46
CA ARG A 244 7.53 14.98 -25.68
C ARG A 244 6.35 15.91 -25.41
N ALA A 245 6.65 17.18 -25.17
CA ALA A 245 5.64 18.21 -24.94
C ALA A 245 6.21 19.59 -25.24
N THR A 246 5.35 20.59 -25.36
CA THR A 246 5.72 22.00 -25.22
C THR A 246 5.13 22.57 -23.95
N VAL A 247 5.81 23.54 -23.36
CA VAL A 247 5.29 24.31 -22.22
C VAL A 247 5.21 25.77 -22.62
N LYS A 248 4.00 26.31 -22.57
CA LYS A 248 3.79 27.73 -22.76
C LYS A 248 4.30 28.50 -21.55
N ILE A 249 5.18 29.48 -21.77
CA ILE A 249 5.93 30.08 -20.65
C ILE A 249 5.13 31.09 -19.84
N LEU A 250 4.00 31.58 -20.35
CA LEU A 250 3.18 32.61 -19.69
C LEU A 250 2.20 32.03 -18.66
N ASP A 251 1.74 30.80 -18.85
CA ASP A 251 0.77 30.12 -17.98
C ASP A 251 1.24 28.73 -17.51
N GLY A 252 2.31 28.22 -18.11
CA GLY A 252 2.85 26.89 -17.80
C GLY A 252 1.96 25.75 -18.28
N GLU A 253 1.07 26.02 -19.24
CA GLU A 253 0.23 25.01 -19.90
C GLU A 253 1.11 24.06 -20.72
N MET A 254 0.87 22.75 -20.60
CA MET A 254 1.58 21.73 -21.35
C MET A 254 0.75 21.22 -22.53
N THR A 255 1.36 21.17 -23.71
CA THR A 255 0.79 20.50 -24.89
C THR A 255 1.65 19.28 -25.23
N TYR A 256 1.05 18.10 -25.16
CA TYR A 256 1.74 16.84 -25.44
C TYR A 256 1.85 16.61 -26.94
N LEU A 257 3.04 16.21 -27.39
CA LEU A 257 3.36 16.02 -28.81
C LEU A 257 3.37 14.53 -29.15
N GLY A 258 3.33 14.19 -30.44
CA GLY A 258 3.52 12.80 -30.88
C GLY A 258 2.47 11.80 -30.38
N THR A 259 2.84 10.53 -30.35
CA THR A 259 1.99 9.43 -29.88
C THR A 259 2.34 9.03 -28.45
N ALA A 260 1.33 8.60 -27.68
CA ALA A 260 1.58 8.08 -26.36
C ALA A 260 2.37 6.76 -26.44
N VAL A 261 3.34 6.59 -25.54
CA VAL A 261 4.23 5.43 -25.47
C VAL A 261 4.43 4.95 -24.05
N ASP A 262 4.76 3.67 -23.96
CA ASP A 262 5.07 3.01 -22.70
C ASP A 262 6.41 3.48 -22.13
N LYS A 263 6.47 3.61 -20.80
CA LYS A 263 7.70 3.98 -20.08
C LYS A 263 8.17 2.82 -19.21
N SER A 264 9.28 2.21 -19.61
CA SER A 264 9.89 1.10 -18.87
C SER A 264 10.35 1.50 -17.47
N ILE A 265 10.11 0.62 -16.50
CA ILE A 265 10.61 0.71 -15.13
C ILE A 265 11.84 -0.19 -15.03
N VAL A 266 12.97 0.39 -14.61
CA VAL A 266 14.27 -0.31 -14.63
C VAL A 266 14.72 -0.60 -13.21
N PHE A 267 14.85 -1.89 -12.89
CA PHE A 267 15.43 -2.38 -11.64
C PHE A 267 16.89 -2.81 -11.86
N ASN A 268 17.73 -2.69 -10.83
CA ASN A 268 19.11 -3.15 -10.89
C ASN A 268 19.16 -4.67 -10.69
N SER A 269 19.70 -5.39 -11.68
CA SER A 269 19.76 -6.87 -11.64
C SER A 269 20.63 -7.44 -10.52
N ASN A 270 21.55 -6.63 -9.96
CA ASN A 270 22.44 -7.06 -8.87
C ASN A 270 21.73 -7.10 -7.51
N ASP A 271 20.51 -6.58 -7.40
CA ASP A 271 19.74 -6.57 -6.16
C ASP A 271 18.97 -7.89 -5.94
N PHE A 272 19.14 -8.86 -6.85
CA PHE A 272 18.53 -10.18 -6.77
C PHE A 272 19.58 -11.30 -6.56
N PRO A 273 19.24 -12.35 -5.81
CA PRO A 273 18.02 -12.45 -5.00
C PRO A 273 18.07 -11.52 -3.79
N GLY A 274 16.90 -11.08 -3.33
CA GLY A 274 16.79 -10.15 -2.21
C GLY A 274 15.41 -10.13 -1.58
N THR A 275 15.22 -9.27 -0.57
CA THR A 275 13.92 -9.06 0.08
C THR A 275 13.15 -7.89 -0.53
N ALA A 276 13.85 -6.88 -1.05
CA ALA A 276 13.23 -5.74 -1.71
C ALA A 276 14.18 -5.14 -2.75
N VAL A 277 13.63 -4.44 -3.73
CA VAL A 277 14.38 -3.73 -4.78
C VAL A 277 13.69 -2.41 -5.11
N ALA A 278 14.48 -1.37 -5.39
CA ALA A 278 13.99 -0.09 -5.89
C ALA A 278 14.40 0.10 -7.36
N SER A 279 13.51 0.69 -8.16
CA SER A 279 13.82 1.07 -9.53
C SER A 279 14.67 2.34 -9.58
N GLN A 280 15.26 2.61 -10.74
CA GLN A 280 15.62 3.98 -11.09
C GLN A 280 14.33 4.85 -11.17
N PRO A 281 14.40 6.15 -10.84
CA PRO A 281 13.25 7.04 -10.98
C PRO A 281 12.73 7.04 -12.42
N THR A 282 11.42 6.87 -12.58
CA THR A 282 10.76 6.85 -13.88
C THR A 282 10.02 8.16 -14.08
N VAL A 283 10.44 8.96 -15.06
CA VAL A 283 9.82 10.25 -15.38
C VAL A 283 8.66 10.05 -16.34
N LEU A 284 7.51 10.59 -15.96
CA LEU A 284 6.28 10.53 -16.73
C LEU A 284 5.99 11.90 -17.37
N VAL A 285 5.69 11.87 -18.66
CA VAL A 285 5.18 13.02 -19.42
C VAL A 285 3.79 12.61 -19.90
N HIS A 286 2.91 12.34 -18.95
CA HIS A 286 1.56 11.86 -19.23
C HIS A 286 0.58 13.04 -19.30
N ASP A 287 -0.52 12.84 -20.03
CA ASP A 287 -1.59 13.83 -20.14
C ASP A 287 -2.18 14.21 -18.78
N ALA A 288 -3.01 15.25 -18.73
CA ALA A 288 -3.62 15.69 -17.48
C ALA A 288 -4.62 14.67 -16.88
N ALA A 289 -4.81 13.48 -17.49
CA ALA A 289 -5.62 12.43 -16.90
C ALA A 289 -4.92 11.88 -15.65
N SER A 290 -5.70 11.75 -14.58
CA SER A 290 -5.20 11.54 -13.22
C SER A 290 -4.67 10.13 -12.96
N ASP A 291 -4.67 9.22 -13.94
CA ASP A 291 -4.53 7.78 -13.71
C ASP A 291 -3.57 7.17 -14.74
N VAL A 292 -2.59 6.37 -14.28
CA VAL A 292 -1.60 5.67 -15.12
C VAL A 292 -1.67 4.17 -14.86
N THR A 293 -1.64 3.34 -15.90
CA THR A 293 -1.64 1.88 -15.75
C THR A 293 -0.22 1.34 -15.59
N LEU A 294 0.07 0.71 -14.46
CA LEU A 294 1.27 -0.10 -14.23
C LEU A 294 1.04 -1.52 -14.76
N LYS A 295 1.98 -2.00 -15.56
CA LYS A 295 2.08 -3.39 -16.02
C LYS A 295 3.34 -4.02 -15.45
N LEU A 296 3.19 -5.16 -14.78
CA LEU A 296 4.30 -5.99 -14.30
C LEU A 296 4.46 -7.17 -15.25
N GLY A 297 5.56 -7.18 -16.02
CA GLY A 297 5.84 -8.21 -17.01
C GLY A 297 6.14 -9.58 -16.40
N ASN A 298 7.25 -9.69 -15.67
CA ASN A 298 7.66 -10.91 -14.98
C ASN A 298 8.20 -10.57 -13.58
N LEU A 299 7.58 -11.17 -12.58
CA LEU A 299 7.94 -11.11 -11.18
C LEU A 299 8.22 -12.53 -10.70
N GLU A 300 9.49 -12.84 -10.42
CA GLU A 300 9.89 -14.17 -9.94
C GLU A 300 10.00 -14.16 -8.42
N ILE A 301 9.17 -14.98 -7.77
CA ILE A 301 9.07 -15.07 -6.32
C ILE A 301 9.35 -16.51 -5.91
N PHE A 302 10.32 -16.70 -5.01
CA PHE A 302 10.57 -17.97 -4.34
C PHE A 302 9.76 -18.06 -3.06
N TYR A 303 8.83 -19.01 -3.01
CA TYR A 303 7.88 -19.20 -1.93
C TYR A 303 7.54 -20.70 -1.80
N ASN A 304 7.43 -21.21 -0.57
CA ASN A 304 7.19 -22.64 -0.28
C ASN A 304 8.12 -23.62 -1.03
N GLY A 305 9.40 -23.26 -1.18
CA GLY A 305 10.39 -24.13 -1.83
C GLY A 305 10.32 -24.16 -3.36
N GLN A 306 9.47 -23.34 -3.98
CA GLN A 306 9.30 -23.26 -5.43
C GLN A 306 9.44 -21.81 -5.91
N THR A 307 9.84 -21.62 -7.17
CA THR A 307 9.85 -20.30 -7.82
C THR A 307 8.61 -20.16 -8.69
N PHE A 308 7.88 -19.06 -8.51
CA PHE A 308 6.72 -18.69 -9.30
C PHE A 308 7.03 -17.48 -10.17
N SER A 309 6.63 -17.52 -11.44
CA SER A 309 6.65 -16.37 -12.35
C SER A 309 5.25 -15.75 -12.42
N LYS A 310 5.15 -14.48 -12.04
CA LYS A 310 3.89 -13.73 -11.94
C LYS A 310 3.91 -12.50 -12.83
N SER A 311 2.73 -12.09 -13.28
CA SER A 311 2.49 -10.83 -13.94
C SER A 311 1.27 -10.17 -13.29
N GLY A 312 1.12 -8.87 -13.48
CA GLY A 312 0.03 -8.12 -12.86
C GLY A 312 -0.18 -6.77 -13.49
N GLU A 313 -1.33 -6.17 -13.23
CA GLU A 313 -1.72 -4.87 -13.76
C GLU A 313 -2.57 -4.13 -12.74
N THR A 314 -2.34 -2.82 -12.61
CA THR A 314 -3.11 -1.94 -11.73
C THR A 314 -3.07 -0.51 -12.25
N THR A 315 -4.13 0.25 -12.00
CA THR A 315 -4.20 1.67 -12.35
C THR A 315 -3.88 2.51 -11.12
N ILE A 316 -3.04 3.52 -11.29
CA ILE A 316 -2.45 4.31 -10.20
C ILE A 316 -2.82 5.78 -10.41
N PRO A 317 -3.46 6.43 -9.44
CA PRO A 317 -3.82 7.84 -9.57
C PRO A 317 -2.59 8.73 -9.36
N VAL A 318 -2.10 9.37 -10.42
CA VAL A 318 -0.95 10.28 -10.44
C VAL A 318 -1.42 11.71 -10.70
N THR A 319 -1.10 12.62 -9.79
CA THR A 319 -1.20 14.07 -10.04
C THR A 319 0.04 14.55 -10.81
N PRO A 320 -0.11 15.22 -11.97
CA PRO A 320 1.00 15.78 -12.74
C PRO A 320 1.94 16.69 -11.91
N GLY A 321 3.24 16.56 -12.11
CA GLY A 321 4.28 17.39 -11.47
C GLY A 321 4.67 16.95 -10.05
N VAL A 322 4.03 15.92 -9.51
CA VAL A 322 4.32 15.38 -8.18
C VAL A 322 5.31 14.22 -8.28
N LYS A 323 6.20 14.11 -7.28
CA LYS A 323 7.10 12.97 -7.12
C LYS A 323 6.49 11.92 -6.19
N TYR A 324 6.64 10.66 -6.53
CA TYR A 324 6.05 9.55 -5.77
C TYR A 324 7.04 8.42 -5.53
N ASP A 325 6.85 7.76 -4.38
CA ASP A 325 7.30 6.39 -4.16
C ASP A 325 6.10 5.46 -4.34
N LEU A 326 6.21 4.48 -5.22
CA LEU A 326 5.21 3.45 -5.43
C LEU A 326 5.67 2.16 -4.76
N TYR A 327 5.05 1.81 -3.64
CA TYR A 327 5.32 0.57 -2.91
C TYR A 327 4.46 -0.55 -3.47
N LEU A 328 5.10 -1.64 -3.89
CA LEU A 328 4.49 -2.87 -4.35
C LEU A 328 4.83 -3.97 -3.35
N GLU A 329 4.00 -4.09 -2.31
CA GLU A 329 4.21 -5.05 -1.22
C GLU A 329 3.63 -6.40 -1.62
N ILE A 330 4.48 -7.42 -1.69
CA ILE A 330 4.10 -8.80 -1.95
C ILE A 330 3.75 -9.44 -0.62
N LYS A 331 2.49 -9.86 -0.50
CA LYS A 331 2.00 -10.60 0.66
C LYS A 331 1.78 -12.05 0.27
N ALA A 332 2.29 -12.94 1.10
CA ALA A 332 2.04 -14.36 1.04
C ALA A 332 1.15 -14.81 2.21
N TRP A 333 0.34 -15.82 1.96
CA TRP A 333 -0.34 -16.56 3.03
C TRP A 333 0.60 -17.63 3.56
N CYS A 334 0.95 -17.61 4.84
CA CYS A 334 1.66 -18.71 5.46
C CYS A 334 0.67 -19.79 5.91
N LEU A 335 1.10 -21.03 5.75
CA LEU A 335 0.41 -22.20 6.26
C LEU A 335 0.84 -22.39 7.72
N LYS A 336 -0.08 -22.18 8.67
CA LYS A 336 0.15 -22.44 10.10
C LYS A 336 -0.60 -23.71 10.47
N ASP A 337 0.11 -24.73 10.93
CA ASP A 337 -0.52 -25.94 11.45
C ASP A 337 -1.50 -25.54 12.56
N ILE A 338 -2.77 -25.95 12.41
CA ILE A 338 -3.74 -25.86 13.50
C ILE A 338 -3.45 -27.05 14.41
N SER A 339 -2.44 -26.86 15.24
CA SER A 339 -2.31 -27.56 16.49
C SER A 339 -2.79 -26.60 17.58
N ASP A 340 -3.58 -27.09 18.54
CA ASP A 340 -3.84 -26.38 19.81
C ASP A 340 -4.98 -25.34 19.86
N THR A 341 -6.01 -25.47 19.01
CA THR A 341 -7.26 -24.73 19.29
C THR A 341 -8.03 -25.43 20.40
N GLU A 342 -8.03 -24.85 21.60
CA GLU A 342 -8.84 -25.28 22.74
C GLU A 342 -10.21 -24.59 22.71
N PHE A 343 -11.26 -25.39 22.92
CA PHE A 343 -12.57 -24.90 23.30
C PHE A 343 -12.90 -25.43 24.68
N SER A 344 -13.34 -24.54 25.57
CA SER A 344 -13.87 -24.90 26.89
C SER A 344 -15.06 -24.02 27.19
N GLN A 345 -16.25 -24.62 27.32
CA GLN A 345 -17.43 -23.95 27.85
C GLN A 345 -18.10 -24.79 28.92
N GLU A 346 -18.63 -24.08 29.92
CA GLU A 346 -19.47 -24.60 30.99
C GLU A 346 -20.74 -23.75 31.06
N SER A 347 -21.88 -24.38 31.32
CA SER A 347 -23.15 -23.70 31.58
C SER A 347 -23.82 -24.31 32.81
N ASP A 348 -24.39 -23.48 33.68
CA ASP A 348 -24.99 -23.91 34.95
C ASP A 348 -26.49 -24.27 34.85
N GLY A 349 -27.08 -24.27 33.65
CA GLY A 349 -28.43 -24.79 33.41
C GLY A 349 -29.33 -24.00 32.45
N GLY A 350 -30.18 -24.73 31.72
CA GLY A 350 -31.22 -24.26 30.79
C GLY A 350 -31.35 -25.19 29.58
N PRO A 351 -32.52 -25.29 28.90
CA PRO A 351 -32.61 -25.98 27.62
C PRO A 351 -31.90 -25.15 26.54
N GLY A 352 -30.97 -25.77 25.81
CA GLY A 352 -30.17 -25.08 24.80
C GLY A 352 -29.10 -25.97 24.16
N SER A 353 -28.12 -25.36 23.48
CA SER A 353 -26.96 -26.06 22.94
C SER A 353 -25.69 -25.24 23.16
N LEU A 354 -24.62 -25.89 23.64
CA LEU A 354 -23.27 -25.32 23.56
C LEU A 354 -22.78 -25.51 22.13
N THR A 355 -22.31 -24.46 21.49
CA THR A 355 -21.87 -24.50 20.09
C THR A 355 -20.58 -23.71 19.90
N SER A 356 -19.68 -24.25 19.08
CA SER A 356 -18.47 -23.56 18.62
C SER A 356 -18.31 -23.72 17.12
N ASN A 357 -17.90 -22.65 16.45
CA ASN A 357 -17.66 -22.62 15.01
C ASN A 357 -16.17 -22.46 14.73
N PHE A 358 -15.69 -23.19 13.74
CA PHE A 358 -14.30 -23.18 13.29
C PHE A 358 -14.26 -23.22 11.77
N THR A 359 -13.30 -22.49 11.20
CA THR A 359 -13.04 -22.49 9.76
C THR A 359 -11.64 -23.05 9.53
N PHE A 360 -11.56 -24.14 8.76
CA PHE A 360 -10.31 -24.83 8.44
C PHE A 360 -9.96 -24.64 6.98
N LEU A 361 -8.73 -24.25 6.69
CA LEU A 361 -8.18 -24.38 5.34
C LEU A 361 -7.42 -25.70 5.30
N THR A 362 -7.56 -26.43 4.20
CA THR A 362 -6.92 -27.75 4.07
C THR A 362 -5.89 -27.68 2.97
N THR A 363 -4.67 -28.13 3.29
CA THR A 363 -3.79 -28.73 2.29
C THR A 363 -4.24 -30.16 2.01
N ALA A 364 -3.92 -30.66 0.82
CA ALA A 364 -4.35 -31.98 0.38
C ALA A 364 -3.76 -33.09 1.27
N GLY A 365 -4.62 -33.80 2.03
CA GLY A 365 -4.27 -35.11 2.59
C GLY A 365 -4.40 -35.31 4.11
N GLU A 366 -4.74 -34.29 4.90
CA GLU A 366 -4.77 -34.41 6.37
C GLU A 366 -6.17 -34.66 6.95
N SER A 367 -6.24 -35.49 8.00
CA SER A 367 -7.47 -35.83 8.72
C SER A 367 -7.71 -34.84 9.87
N LEU A 368 -8.97 -34.49 10.13
CA LEU A 368 -9.35 -33.69 11.30
C LEU A 368 -9.51 -34.59 12.53
N VAL A 369 -8.90 -34.23 13.66
CA VAL A 369 -9.00 -34.96 14.93
C VAL A 369 -9.60 -34.07 16.01
N LEU A 370 -10.74 -34.49 16.56
CA LEU A 370 -11.36 -33.88 17.73
C LEU A 370 -11.01 -34.71 18.96
N ASN A 371 -10.22 -34.14 19.87
CA ASN A 371 -9.82 -34.74 21.14
C ASN A 371 -10.67 -34.13 22.27
N ILE A 372 -11.76 -34.80 22.65
CA ILE A 372 -12.66 -34.35 23.72
C ILE A 372 -12.07 -34.76 25.08
N ALA A 373 -11.76 -33.76 25.89
CA ALA A 373 -11.21 -33.92 27.23
C ALA A 373 -12.31 -34.02 28.29
N GLU A 374 -13.39 -33.24 28.18
CA GLU A 374 -14.51 -33.25 29.11
C GLU A 374 -15.82 -33.18 28.32
N LEU A 375 -16.78 -34.03 28.68
CA LEU A 375 -18.10 -34.11 28.04
C LEU A 375 -19.13 -34.51 29.10
N ASP A 376 -20.26 -33.82 29.12
CA ASP A 376 -21.34 -34.11 30.06
C ASP A 376 -22.26 -35.23 29.53
N ASN A 377 -22.92 -35.02 28.39
CA ASN A 377 -23.93 -35.95 27.87
C ASN A 377 -23.60 -36.45 26.48
N SER A 378 -23.40 -35.52 25.54
CA SER A 378 -23.45 -35.83 24.12
C SER A 378 -22.78 -34.79 23.26
N PHE A 379 -22.52 -35.13 22.02
CA PHE A 379 -22.08 -34.16 21.03
C PHE A 379 -22.53 -34.52 19.63
N ASN A 380 -22.45 -33.55 18.73
CA ASN A 380 -22.46 -33.77 17.29
C ASN A 380 -21.59 -32.70 16.61
N MET A 381 -21.35 -32.87 15.32
CA MET A 381 -20.66 -31.90 14.50
C MET A 381 -21.42 -31.65 13.21
N VAL A 382 -21.34 -30.45 12.67
CA VAL A 382 -21.79 -30.13 11.32
C VAL A 382 -20.57 -29.69 10.52
N ILE A 383 -20.30 -30.37 9.41
CA ILE A 383 -19.17 -30.09 8.51
C ILE A 383 -19.75 -29.69 7.16
N ASN A 384 -19.46 -28.47 6.71
CA ASN A 384 -19.95 -27.92 5.44
C ASN A 384 -21.47 -28.08 5.28
N GLY A 385 -22.22 -27.83 6.37
CA GLY A 385 -23.68 -27.97 6.42
C GLY A 385 -24.21 -29.40 6.54
N THR A 386 -23.34 -30.42 6.59
CA THR A 386 -23.74 -31.84 6.77
C THR A 386 -23.47 -32.29 8.21
N PRO A 387 -24.48 -32.74 8.97
CA PRO A 387 -24.27 -33.34 10.30
C PRO A 387 -23.38 -34.58 10.22
N LEU A 388 -22.50 -34.80 11.19
CA LEU A 388 -21.57 -35.94 11.24
C LEU A 388 -22.30 -37.27 11.47
N ALA A 389 -23.29 -37.27 12.36
CA ALA A 389 -24.15 -38.41 12.65
C ALA A 389 -25.63 -38.10 12.42
N THR A 390 -26.43 -39.12 12.10
CA THR A 390 -27.88 -39.01 11.85
C THR A 390 -28.70 -38.69 13.10
N LYS A 391 -28.10 -38.85 14.28
CA LYS A 391 -28.65 -38.51 15.60
C LYS A 391 -27.52 -37.90 16.43
N GLU A 392 -27.88 -37.22 17.52
CA GLU A 392 -26.92 -36.83 18.55
C GLU A 392 -26.13 -38.05 19.06
N ILE A 393 -24.83 -37.88 19.32
CA ILE A 393 -23.97 -38.95 19.82
C ILE A 393 -24.05 -38.95 21.34
N GLU A 394 -24.95 -39.78 21.87
CA GLU A 394 -25.39 -39.81 23.26
C GLU A 394 -24.63 -40.87 24.07
N PHE A 395 -24.00 -40.42 25.16
CA PHE A 395 -23.22 -41.22 26.10
C PHE A 395 -23.86 -41.30 27.50
N GLN A 396 -25.00 -40.65 27.68
CA GLN A 396 -25.85 -40.76 28.86
C GLN A 396 -27.29 -41.03 28.45
N THR A 397 -28.03 -41.77 29.28
CA THR A 397 -29.49 -41.90 29.17
C THR A 397 -30.20 -41.00 30.17
N ASN A 398 -31.32 -40.44 29.74
CA ASN A 398 -32.35 -39.86 30.60
C ASN A 398 -33.73 -40.42 30.16
N THR A 399 -34.83 -39.95 30.73
CA THR A 399 -36.14 -40.60 30.64
C THR A 399 -36.66 -40.79 29.19
N ASP A 400 -36.14 -40.02 28.22
CA ASP A 400 -36.55 -40.04 26.81
C ASP A 400 -35.39 -40.09 25.80
N ILE A 401 -34.14 -40.28 26.25
CA ILE A 401 -32.95 -40.33 25.38
C ILE A 401 -32.20 -41.64 25.59
N ASP A 402 -32.04 -42.38 24.50
CA ASP A 402 -31.22 -43.58 24.47
C ASP A 402 -29.78 -43.26 24.06
N HIS A 403 -28.82 -43.99 24.64
CA HIS A 403 -27.45 -44.05 24.14
C HIS A 403 -27.41 -44.39 22.63
N THR A 404 -26.57 -43.66 21.90
CA THR A 404 -26.35 -43.90 20.47
C THR A 404 -24.91 -44.31 20.16
N ALA A 405 -24.02 -44.30 21.15
CA ALA A 405 -22.64 -44.77 21.04
C ALA A 405 -22.31 -45.87 22.06
N ARG A 406 -21.59 -46.91 21.62
CA ARG A 406 -21.12 -48.00 22.51
C ARG A 406 -19.77 -48.55 22.10
N PHE A 407 -19.11 -49.26 23.00
CA PHE A 407 -17.83 -49.93 22.68
C PHE A 407 -18.05 -51.13 21.73
N MET A 408 -17.19 -51.28 20.74
CA MET A 408 -17.29 -52.42 19.80
C MET A 408 -16.91 -53.76 20.44
N SER A 409 -15.86 -53.79 21.26
CA SER A 409 -15.29 -55.04 21.81
C SER A 409 -16.12 -55.67 22.92
N ASN A 410 -16.95 -54.88 23.61
CA ASN A 410 -17.92 -55.32 24.61
C ASN A 410 -19.04 -54.28 24.60
N PRO A 411 -20.24 -54.58 24.05
CA PRO A 411 -21.27 -53.60 23.70
C PRO A 411 -22.05 -53.06 24.91
N ARG A 412 -21.31 -52.63 25.94
CA ARG A 412 -21.79 -51.85 27.06
C ARG A 412 -21.63 -50.37 26.77
N ASN A 413 -22.47 -49.56 27.39
CA ASN A 413 -22.43 -48.11 27.30
C ASN A 413 -21.52 -47.51 28.39
N HIS A 414 -21.23 -46.22 28.30
CA HIS A 414 -20.77 -45.47 29.48
C HIS A 414 -21.88 -45.52 30.56
N GLY A 415 -21.47 -45.52 31.83
CA GLY A 415 -22.40 -45.68 32.96
C GLY A 415 -22.92 -47.10 33.22
N GLU A 416 -22.58 -48.09 32.39
CA GLU A 416 -23.01 -49.48 32.58
C GLU A 416 -21.92 -50.38 33.18
N GLY A 417 -22.27 -51.07 34.27
CA GLY A 417 -21.39 -52.03 34.94
C GLY A 417 -20.15 -51.36 35.51
N THR A 418 -18.98 -51.67 34.93
CA THR A 418 -17.68 -51.09 35.34
C THR A 418 -17.25 -49.91 34.47
N ASN A 419 -18.04 -49.53 33.47
CA ASN A 419 -17.74 -48.37 32.63
C ASN A 419 -18.11 -47.11 33.41
N ALA A 420 -17.20 -46.14 33.43
CA ALA A 420 -17.46 -44.86 34.06
C ALA A 420 -18.57 -44.10 33.32
N GLN A 421 -19.28 -43.25 34.05
CA GLN A 421 -20.13 -42.22 33.45
C GLN A 421 -19.25 -41.20 32.74
N ILE A 422 -19.65 -40.76 31.54
CA ILE A 422 -18.81 -39.89 30.70
C ILE A 422 -18.51 -38.54 31.39
N TYR A 423 -19.50 -37.95 32.06
CA TYR A 423 -19.39 -36.70 32.81
C TYR A 423 -18.48 -36.77 34.04
N ASN A 424 -18.09 -37.98 34.48
CA ASN A 424 -17.13 -38.18 35.57
C ASN A 424 -15.69 -38.37 35.07
N MET A 425 -15.45 -38.26 33.75
CA MET A 425 -14.16 -38.48 33.15
C MET A 425 -13.51 -37.17 32.71
N THR A 426 -12.22 -37.04 32.99
CA THR A 426 -11.41 -35.88 32.57
C THR A 426 -10.20 -36.34 31.78
N GLY A 427 -10.03 -35.79 30.59
CA GLY A 427 -8.91 -36.07 29.69
C GLY A 427 -7.95 -34.91 29.58
N THR A 428 -6.98 -35.07 28.69
CA THR A 428 -6.09 -34.01 28.22
C THR A 428 -6.00 -34.07 26.70
N LYS A 429 -5.36 -33.10 26.07
CA LYS A 429 -5.06 -33.12 24.63
C LYS A 429 -4.41 -34.43 24.16
N THR A 430 -3.35 -34.86 24.85
CA THR A 430 -2.59 -36.07 24.48
C THR A 430 -3.24 -37.36 24.97
N ALA A 431 -4.17 -37.29 25.94
CA ALA A 431 -4.88 -38.43 26.49
C ALA A 431 -6.39 -38.12 26.67
N PRO A 432 -7.13 -37.93 25.57
CA PRO A 432 -8.54 -37.52 25.63
C PRO A 432 -9.44 -38.61 26.20
N VAL A 433 -10.67 -38.24 26.55
CA VAL A 433 -11.73 -39.19 26.93
C VAL A 433 -12.36 -39.79 25.68
N ILE A 434 -12.68 -38.96 24.68
CA ILE A 434 -13.18 -39.38 23.37
C ILE A 434 -12.28 -38.77 22.28
N ARG A 435 -11.95 -39.56 21.27
CA ARG A 435 -11.27 -39.13 20.05
C ARG A 435 -12.15 -39.43 18.84
N VAL A 436 -12.43 -38.41 18.05
CA VAL A 436 -13.10 -38.53 16.75
C VAL A 436 -12.10 -38.16 15.67
N THR A 437 -12.02 -38.98 14.62
CA THR A 437 -11.15 -38.72 13.47
C THR A 437 -11.99 -38.74 12.21
N ILE A 438 -11.95 -37.62 11.47
CA ILE A 438 -12.58 -37.45 10.16
C ILE A 438 -11.46 -37.55 9.12
N ASN A 439 -11.45 -38.65 8.38
CA ASN A 439 -10.46 -38.88 7.33
C ASN A 439 -10.78 -38.05 6.09
N THR A 440 -9.78 -37.85 5.23
CA THR A 440 -9.92 -37.08 3.98
C THR A 440 -10.96 -37.63 3.00
N ASN A 441 -11.28 -38.92 3.08
CA ASN A 441 -12.34 -39.55 2.29
C ASN A 441 -13.74 -39.42 2.93
N GLY A 442 -13.88 -38.64 4.00
CA GLY A 442 -15.14 -38.43 4.72
C GLY A 442 -15.51 -39.57 5.69
N SER A 443 -14.69 -40.61 5.82
CA SER A 443 -14.94 -41.68 6.79
C SER A 443 -14.60 -41.24 8.21
N VAL A 444 -15.45 -41.64 9.16
CA VAL A 444 -15.36 -41.23 10.56
C VAL A 444 -15.02 -42.43 11.43
N THR A 445 -14.07 -42.25 12.34
CA THR A 445 -13.80 -43.22 13.42
C THR A 445 -13.92 -42.54 14.77
N MET A 446 -14.36 -43.31 15.78
CA MET A 446 -14.52 -42.83 17.14
C MET A 446 -13.93 -43.84 18.13
N GLN A 447 -13.21 -43.33 19.11
CA GLN A 447 -12.66 -44.11 20.22
C GLN A 447 -12.95 -43.41 21.54
N ALA A 448 -13.12 -44.16 22.62
CA ALA A 448 -13.23 -43.59 23.96
C ALA A 448 -12.57 -44.45 25.03
N LYS A 449 -12.32 -43.85 26.19
CA LYS A 449 -11.91 -44.57 27.39
C LYS A 449 -13.12 -45.15 28.11
N ARG A 450 -13.01 -46.37 28.63
CA ARG A 450 -14.04 -46.98 29.51
C ARG A 450 -13.98 -46.48 30.95
N THR A 451 -12.79 -46.14 31.41
CA THR A 451 -12.49 -45.72 32.78
C THR A 451 -11.47 -44.58 32.74
N GLN A 452 -11.38 -43.80 33.81
CA GLN A 452 -10.49 -42.62 33.90
C GLN A 452 -9.04 -42.89 33.45
N THR A 453 -8.51 -44.08 33.78
CA THR A 453 -7.12 -44.49 33.49
C THR A 453 -6.98 -45.45 32.32
N GLY A 454 -8.09 -45.82 31.65
CA GLY A 454 -8.09 -46.78 30.54
C GLY A 454 -7.48 -46.22 29.25
N SER A 455 -7.12 -47.11 28.32
CA SER A 455 -6.78 -46.75 26.94
C SER A 455 -8.04 -46.46 26.11
N LEU A 456 -7.85 -45.72 25.01
CA LEU A 456 -8.89 -45.51 24.00
C LEU A 456 -9.26 -46.85 23.34
N GLN A 457 -10.56 -47.10 23.20
CA GLN A 457 -11.12 -48.28 22.56
C GLN A 457 -12.14 -47.87 21.51
N THR A 458 -12.16 -48.59 20.38
CA THR A 458 -13.06 -48.30 19.27
C THR A 458 -14.52 -48.36 19.68
N MET A 459 -15.27 -47.36 19.23
CA MET A 459 -16.70 -47.23 19.41
C MET A 459 -17.44 -47.41 18.09
N GLN A 460 -18.73 -47.70 18.19
CA GLN A 460 -19.66 -47.73 17.08
C GLN A 460 -20.92 -46.95 17.44
N LEU A 461 -21.55 -46.34 16.44
CA LEU A 461 -22.90 -45.83 16.57
C LEU A 461 -23.90 -47.00 16.52
N TYR A 462 -24.99 -46.87 17.27
CA TYR A 462 -26.05 -47.87 17.33
C TYR A 462 -27.41 -47.21 17.62
N ASN A 463 -28.45 -48.02 17.82
CA ASN A 463 -29.81 -47.57 18.13
C ASN A 463 -30.39 -46.60 17.07
N GLY A 464 -30.16 -46.93 15.80
CA GLY A 464 -30.60 -46.13 14.66
C GLY A 464 -29.76 -44.88 14.39
N ALA A 465 -28.65 -44.66 15.11
CA ALA A 465 -27.64 -43.70 14.74
C ALA A 465 -26.62 -44.31 13.77
N SER A 466 -26.18 -43.53 12.79
CA SER A 466 -25.16 -43.87 11.81
C SER A 466 -24.38 -42.63 11.39
N TRP A 467 -23.18 -42.81 10.85
CA TRP A 467 -22.40 -41.73 10.28
C TRP A 467 -23.01 -41.27 8.96
N ASN A 468 -23.04 -39.96 8.73
CA ASN A 468 -23.32 -39.40 7.40
C ASN A 468 -22.01 -39.32 6.60
N PRO A 469 -22.05 -39.47 5.28
CA PRO A 469 -20.89 -39.18 4.43
C PRO A 469 -20.65 -37.66 4.43
N VAL A 470 -19.61 -37.21 5.12
CA VAL A 470 -19.21 -35.80 5.14
C VAL A 470 -18.23 -35.51 4.01
N ILE A 471 -18.43 -34.39 3.31
CA ILE A 471 -17.49 -33.92 2.30
C ILE A 471 -16.47 -33.02 3.00
N TRP A 472 -15.25 -33.52 3.15
CA TRP A 472 -14.10 -32.72 3.53
C TRP A 472 -13.48 -32.15 2.25
N TYR A 473 -13.50 -30.82 2.08
CA TYR A 473 -12.83 -30.20 0.96
C TYR A 473 -11.32 -30.37 1.11
N THR A 474 -10.64 -30.76 0.03
CA THR A 474 -9.18 -30.94 -0.03
C THR A 474 -8.54 -30.07 -1.13
N ASP A 475 -9.33 -29.23 -1.78
CA ASP A 475 -8.98 -28.40 -2.93
C ASP A 475 -8.68 -26.94 -2.55
N GLY A 476 -8.37 -26.69 -1.27
CA GLY A 476 -8.05 -25.36 -0.76
C GLY A 476 -9.25 -24.50 -0.39
N ARG A 477 -10.49 -24.99 -0.60
CA ARG A 477 -11.70 -24.35 -0.05
C ARG A 477 -11.75 -24.47 1.48
N PRO A 478 -12.28 -23.46 2.19
CA PRO A 478 -12.47 -23.56 3.64
C PRO A 478 -13.53 -24.62 3.98
N ASN A 479 -13.25 -25.40 5.02
CA ASN A 479 -14.20 -26.29 5.66
C ASN A 479 -14.78 -25.58 6.89
N GLU A 480 -16.09 -25.40 6.92
CA GLU A 480 -16.80 -24.85 8.08
C GLU A 480 -17.23 -25.99 9.00
N VAL A 481 -16.82 -25.93 10.27
CA VAL A 481 -17.08 -26.97 11.26
C VAL A 481 -17.73 -26.35 12.48
N THR A 482 -18.92 -26.84 12.79
CA THR A 482 -19.64 -26.51 14.02
C THR A 482 -19.64 -27.72 14.93
N VAL A 483 -19.11 -27.59 16.15
CA VAL A 483 -19.21 -28.63 17.19
C VAL A 483 -20.30 -28.21 18.17
N SER A 484 -21.20 -29.13 18.53
CA SER A 484 -22.30 -28.85 19.44
C SER A 484 -22.50 -29.94 20.49
N GLN A 485 -23.10 -29.58 21.62
CA GLN A 485 -23.67 -30.48 22.62
C GLN A 485 -25.05 -30.00 23.05
N TYR A 486 -25.95 -30.93 23.31
CA TYR A 486 -27.25 -30.64 23.92
C TYR A 486 -27.09 -30.29 25.41
N GLN A 487 -27.72 -29.20 25.87
CA GLN A 487 -27.63 -28.78 27.27
C GLN A 487 -28.74 -29.42 28.11
N THR A 488 -28.36 -30.19 29.13
CA THR A 488 -29.27 -30.69 30.16
C THR A 488 -28.71 -30.48 31.55
N GLY A 489 -29.17 -29.43 32.24
CA GLY A 489 -28.62 -29.07 33.55
C GLY A 489 -27.23 -28.46 33.42
N LYS A 490 -26.33 -28.75 34.38
CA LYS A 490 -24.96 -28.23 34.33
C LYS A 490 -24.16 -29.00 33.28
N THR A 491 -23.84 -28.35 32.16
CA THR A 491 -23.19 -28.99 31.01
C THR A 491 -21.81 -28.40 30.73
N ILE A 492 -20.83 -29.28 30.52
CA ILE A 492 -19.44 -28.95 30.17
C ILE A 492 -19.06 -29.59 28.83
N MET A 493 -18.32 -28.84 28.02
CA MET A 493 -17.60 -29.38 26.86
C MET A 493 -16.22 -28.76 26.80
N ARG A 494 -15.18 -29.59 26.88
CA ARG A 494 -13.81 -29.20 26.60
C ARG A 494 -13.19 -30.12 25.56
N PHE A 495 -12.64 -29.55 24.49
CA PHE A 495 -11.94 -30.30 23.45
C PHE A 495 -10.78 -29.53 22.84
N TYR A 496 -9.88 -30.30 22.21
CA TYR A 496 -8.77 -29.82 21.42
C TYR A 496 -8.97 -30.31 19.98
N ILE A 497 -8.75 -29.42 19.02
CA ILE A 497 -8.71 -29.80 17.61
C ILE A 497 -7.25 -29.93 17.18
N ASP A 498 -6.91 -31.08 16.59
CA ASP A 498 -5.63 -31.35 15.96
C ASP A 498 -5.85 -31.76 14.50
N GLY A 499 -5.01 -31.24 13.60
CA GLY A 499 -5.06 -31.52 12.16
C GLY A 499 -5.72 -30.39 11.35
N GLY A 500 -5.14 -30.09 10.17
CA GLY A 500 -5.52 -28.95 9.32
C GLY A 500 -4.54 -27.78 9.42
N VAL A 501 -4.57 -26.88 8.42
CA VAL A 501 -3.59 -25.80 8.25
C VAL A 501 -4.31 -24.47 8.02
N ALA A 502 -4.21 -23.51 8.94
CA ALA A 502 -4.75 -22.17 8.76
C ALA A 502 -3.91 -21.38 7.73
N LYS A 503 -4.55 -20.60 6.86
CA LYS A 503 -3.86 -19.50 6.16
C LYS A 503 -3.79 -18.31 7.10
N VAL A 504 -2.59 -17.90 7.46
CA VAL A 504 -2.30 -16.65 8.15
C VAL A 504 -1.50 -15.75 7.23
N GLU A 505 -1.52 -14.42 7.40
CA GLU A 505 -0.53 -13.60 6.70
C GLU A 505 0.86 -13.93 7.26
N CYS A 506 1.84 -14.13 6.38
CA CYS A 506 3.21 -14.34 6.83
C CYS A 506 3.69 -13.10 7.61
N GLY A 507 4.21 -13.29 8.83
CA GLY A 507 4.79 -12.21 9.66
C GLY A 507 3.94 -11.72 10.84
N GLU A 508 2.71 -12.21 11.01
CA GLU A 508 1.95 -12.02 12.27
C GLU A 508 2.29 -13.17 13.24
N GLU A 509 3.23 -12.95 14.16
CA GLU A 509 3.49 -13.84 15.31
C GLU A 509 2.45 -13.67 16.43
#